data_AF-A0A5J6MUR3-F1
#
_entry.id   AF-A0A5J6MUR3-F1
#
_cell.length_a   1.000
_cell.length_b   1.000
_cell.length_c   1.000
_cell.angle_alpha   90.00
_cell.angle_beta   90.00
_cell.angle_gamma   90.00
#
_symmetry.space_group_name_H-M   'P 1'
#
loop_
_entity.id
_entity.type
_entity.pdbx_description
1 polymer ?
#
loop_
_entity_poly.entity_id
_entity_poly.type
_entity_poly.pdbx_seq_one_letter_code
_entity_poly.pdbx_strand_id
1 'polypeptide(L)'
;MIYIEYVERDRFMPLEIFRYLGNQAAWTAPEDELVGSFGRTMRIGPMPSYLAFWKCDGMKRMDEWETHFHSDAGIRDTHELATHRAIHLQKAGCYDELLTGPKADREALFYIEYFATKAAVTDDQIASHFRARAKTHPAAALNFVLRRIGRLGPDPGAMAVWSLTDYVALEPFTRIDLDTDPFRPVDVGVYRWFGKEIL
;
A
#
# COMPACT_ATOMS: atom_id res chain seq x y z
N MET A 1 1.55 12.98 -1.69
CA MET A 1 2.30 11.88 -2.36
C MET A 1 2.30 10.70 -1.41
N ILE A 2 2.16 9.48 -1.93
CA ILE A 2 2.33 8.26 -1.14
C ILE A 2 3.66 7.61 -1.51
N TYR A 3 4.52 7.41 -0.52
CA TYR A 3 5.66 6.52 -0.60
C TYR A 3 5.24 5.12 -0.12
N ILE A 4 5.45 4.11 -0.95
CA ILE A 4 5.05 2.73 -0.66
C ILE A 4 6.29 1.87 -0.51
N GLU A 5 6.40 1.21 0.62
CA GLU A 5 7.41 0.20 0.89
C GLU A 5 6.84 -1.20 0.70
N TYR A 6 7.57 -2.04 -0.03
CA TYR A 6 7.21 -3.43 -0.26
C TYR A 6 8.12 -4.33 0.57
N VAL A 7 7.53 -4.93 1.61
CA VAL A 7 8.24 -5.63 2.68
C VAL A 7 8.02 -7.13 2.56
N GLU A 8 9.11 -7.88 2.64
CA GLU A 8 9.11 -9.30 2.94
C GLU A 8 9.49 -9.54 4.40
N ARG A 9 8.96 -10.63 4.95
CA ARG A 9 9.40 -11.14 6.25
C ARG A 9 10.51 -12.16 6.01
N ASP A 10 11.57 -12.09 6.81
CA ASP A 10 12.51 -13.21 6.90
C ASP A 10 11.80 -14.43 7.50
N ARG A 11 11.75 -15.53 6.74
CA ARG A 11 11.08 -16.77 7.17
C ARG A 11 11.71 -17.38 8.41
N PHE A 12 12.99 -17.11 8.68
CA PHE A 12 13.69 -17.58 9.86
C PHE A 12 13.41 -16.74 11.11
N MET A 13 12.79 -15.57 10.96
CA MET A 13 12.39 -14.73 12.09
C MET A 13 11.04 -15.18 12.65
N PRO A 14 10.91 -15.45 13.97
CA PRO A 14 9.61 -15.70 14.59
C PRO A 14 8.59 -14.60 14.26
N LEU A 15 7.34 -15.00 14.00
CA LEU A 15 6.31 -14.09 13.53
C LEU A 15 6.02 -12.97 14.53
N GLU A 16 6.04 -13.29 15.82
CA GLU A 16 5.79 -12.35 16.91
C GLU A 16 6.87 -11.26 16.96
N ILE A 17 8.13 -11.64 16.71
CA ILE A 17 9.26 -10.70 16.64
C ILE A 17 9.10 -9.80 15.42
N PHE A 18 8.77 -10.37 14.26
CA PHE A 18 8.50 -9.58 13.05
C PHE A 18 7.34 -8.61 13.25
N ARG A 19 6.24 -9.02 13.88
CA ARG A 19 5.09 -8.15 14.15
C ARG A 19 5.41 -7.04 15.14
N TYR A 20 6.28 -7.29 16.11
CA TYR A 20 6.70 -6.28 17.07
C TYR A 20 7.63 -5.24 16.43
N LEU A 21 8.69 -5.70 15.76
CA LEU A 21 9.75 -4.84 15.23
C LEU A 21 9.42 -4.26 13.85
N GLY A 22 8.64 -4.97 13.04
CA GLY A 22 8.23 -4.55 11.69
C GLY A 22 6.98 -3.67 11.68
N ASN A 23 6.42 -3.33 12.85
CA ASN A 23 5.31 -2.40 12.93
C ASN A 23 5.79 -0.97 12.67
N GLN A 24 5.64 -0.56 11.42
CA GLN A 24 6.07 0.75 10.95
C GLN A 24 5.30 1.94 11.57
N ALA A 25 4.19 1.69 12.28
CA ALA A 25 3.46 2.75 12.99
C ALA A 25 4.25 3.37 14.16
N ALA A 26 5.41 2.80 14.53
CA ALA A 26 6.28 3.36 15.55
C ALA A 26 7.09 4.58 15.07
N TRP A 27 7.20 4.81 13.75
CA TRP A 27 7.70 6.06 13.22
C TRP A 27 6.69 7.18 13.47
N THR A 28 7.14 8.27 14.09
CA THR A 28 6.26 9.31 14.67
C THR A 28 6.59 10.73 14.20
N ALA A 29 7.33 10.87 13.10
CA ALA A 29 7.58 12.20 12.54
C ALA A 29 6.24 12.86 12.15
N PRO A 30 5.95 14.08 12.64
CA PRO A 30 4.62 14.68 12.51
C PRO A 30 4.25 15.01 11.07
N GLU A 31 5.22 15.10 10.16
CA GLU A 31 5.00 15.35 8.74
C GLU A 31 4.71 14.08 7.92
N ASP A 32 4.89 12.89 8.51
CA ASP A 32 4.69 11.60 7.86
C ASP A 32 3.48 10.87 8.45
N GLU A 33 2.47 10.58 7.63
CA GLU A 33 1.30 9.81 8.09
C GLU A 33 1.32 8.40 7.48
N LEU A 34 1.33 7.38 8.34
CA LEU A 34 1.09 6.00 7.90
C LEU A 34 -0.39 5.81 7.57
N VAL A 35 -0.73 5.92 6.29
CA VAL A 35 -2.12 5.84 5.81
C VAL A 35 -2.56 4.44 5.42
N GLY A 36 -1.62 3.49 5.36
CA GLY A 36 -1.90 2.08 5.10
C GLY A 36 -0.77 1.18 5.57
N SER A 37 -1.10 0.06 6.19
CA SER A 37 -0.14 -0.98 6.58
C SER A 37 -0.80 -2.33 6.35
N PHE A 38 -0.47 -2.98 5.24
CA PHE A 38 -1.22 -4.09 4.69
C PHE A 38 -0.37 -5.36 4.74
N GLY A 39 -0.87 -6.41 5.41
CA GLY A 39 -0.30 -7.76 5.40
C GLY A 39 -1.17 -8.69 4.56
N ARG A 40 -0.57 -9.37 3.58
CA ARG A 40 -1.26 -10.33 2.70
C ARG A 40 -1.80 -11.46 3.55
N THR A 41 -3.10 -11.74 3.42
CA THR A 41 -3.79 -12.76 4.21
C THR A 41 -4.19 -13.93 3.33
N MET A 42 -4.21 -15.14 3.91
CA MET A 42 -4.55 -16.39 3.20
C MET A 42 -3.67 -16.67 1.98
N ARG A 43 -2.52 -15.99 1.87
CA ARG A 43 -1.59 -16.06 0.72
C ARG A 43 -2.24 -15.68 -0.62
N ILE A 44 -3.33 -14.90 -0.62
CA ILE A 44 -4.01 -14.46 -1.85
C ILE A 44 -3.35 -13.17 -2.34
N GLY A 45 -2.69 -13.25 -3.50
CA GLY A 45 -2.09 -12.12 -4.20
C GLY A 45 -0.56 -12.13 -4.24
N PRO A 46 0.05 -11.07 -4.79
CA PRO A 46 1.47 -11.05 -5.12
C PRO A 46 2.39 -11.00 -3.89
N MET A 47 3.66 -11.26 -4.16
CA MET A 47 4.78 -10.88 -3.29
C MET A 47 5.28 -9.49 -3.73
N PRO A 48 5.82 -8.65 -2.83
CA PRO A 48 6.01 -8.87 -1.39
C PRO A 48 4.74 -8.94 -0.54
N SER A 49 4.81 -9.68 0.57
CA SER A 49 3.66 -10.01 1.41
C SER A 49 3.15 -8.83 2.24
N TYR A 50 3.93 -7.78 2.43
CA TYR A 50 3.54 -6.62 3.24
C TYR A 50 3.78 -5.32 2.49
N LEU A 51 2.93 -4.33 2.76
CA LEU A 51 3.02 -3.00 2.20
C LEU A 51 2.85 -1.95 3.30
N ALA A 52 3.62 -0.87 3.23
CA ALA A 52 3.41 0.30 4.08
C ALA A 52 3.32 1.56 3.24
N PHE A 53 2.28 2.36 3.49
CA PHE A 53 1.92 3.54 2.71
C PHE A 53 2.15 4.77 3.59
N TRP A 54 3.17 5.54 3.26
CA TRP A 54 3.56 6.77 3.93
C TRP A 54 3.12 7.97 3.12
N LYS A 55 2.16 8.73 3.65
CA LYS A 55 1.76 10.01 3.08
C LYS A 55 2.76 11.08 3.51
N CYS A 56 3.35 11.74 2.51
CA CYS A 56 4.41 12.73 2.67
C CYS A 56 4.18 13.94 1.75
N ASP A 57 4.83 15.06 2.11
CA ASP A 57 4.82 16.33 1.37
C ASP A 57 5.72 16.31 0.13
N GLY A 58 5.45 15.36 -0.77
CA GLY A 58 6.14 15.24 -2.05
C GLY A 58 7.63 14.88 -1.94
N MET A 59 8.36 15.11 -3.02
CA MET A 59 9.78 14.71 -3.13
C MET A 59 10.71 15.47 -2.19
N LYS A 60 10.34 16.67 -1.73
CA LYS A 60 11.10 17.41 -0.72
C LYS A 60 11.29 16.58 0.55
N ARG A 61 10.29 15.79 0.92
CA ARG A 61 10.38 14.91 2.08
C ARG A 61 11.44 13.81 1.92
N MET A 62 11.73 13.39 0.69
CA MET A 62 12.80 12.43 0.42
C MET A 62 14.18 13.01 0.76
N ASP A 63 14.43 14.27 0.39
CA ASP A 63 15.69 14.97 0.74
C ASP A 63 15.83 15.12 2.27
N GLU A 64 14.71 15.40 2.95
CA GLU A 64 14.67 15.53 4.41
C GLU A 64 14.95 14.18 5.11
N TRP A 65 14.35 13.09 4.63
CA TRP A 65 14.65 11.74 5.10
C TRP A 65 16.11 11.37 4.86
N GLU A 66 16.65 11.63 3.67
CA GLU A 66 18.06 11.38 3.37
C GLU A 66 18.98 12.16 4.32
N THR A 67 18.66 13.42 4.60
CA THR A 67 19.38 14.23 5.58
C THR A 67 19.28 13.65 6.99
N HIS A 68 18.09 13.22 7.40
CA HIS A 68 17.86 12.64 8.72
C HIS A 68 18.63 11.34 8.93
N PHE A 69 18.54 10.40 7.98
CA PHE A 69 19.21 9.10 8.07
C PHE A 69 20.74 9.22 7.99
N HIS A 70 21.27 10.28 7.39
CA HIS A 70 22.70 10.63 7.46
C HIS A 70 23.12 11.34 8.75
N SER A 71 22.19 11.76 9.60
CA SER A 71 22.51 12.45 10.85
C SER A 71 22.94 11.48 11.95
N ASP A 72 23.68 12.00 12.94
CA ASP A 72 24.05 11.26 14.15
C ASP A 72 22.83 10.68 14.91
N ALA A 73 21.69 11.37 14.85
CA ALA A 73 20.46 10.93 15.48
C ALA A 73 19.86 9.71 14.75
N GLY A 74 19.77 9.77 13.42
CA GLY A 74 19.26 8.67 12.60
C GLY A 74 20.16 7.43 12.67
N ILE A 75 21.47 7.60 12.54
CA ILE A 75 22.46 6.50 12.60
C ILE A 75 22.40 5.75 13.94
N ARG A 76 22.03 6.44 15.03
CA ARG A 76 21.96 5.86 16.38
C ARG A 76 20.55 5.48 16.81
N ASP A 77 19.55 5.61 15.93
CA ASP A 77 18.19 5.22 16.26
C ASP A 77 18.10 3.69 16.37
N THR A 78 18.15 3.21 17.61
CA THR A 78 18.11 1.77 17.91
C THR A 78 16.80 1.12 17.48
N HIS A 79 15.71 1.88 17.39
CA HIS A 79 14.42 1.36 16.98
C HIS A 79 14.40 1.17 15.46
N GLU A 80 14.81 2.19 14.71
CA GLU A 80 15.01 2.10 13.25
C GLU A 80 15.90 0.91 12.90
N LEU A 81 17.06 0.79 13.56
CA LEU A 81 18.00 -0.29 13.28
C LEU A 81 17.40 -1.68 13.58
N ALA A 82 16.55 -1.79 14.60
CA ALA A 82 15.85 -3.03 14.92
C ALA A 82 14.78 -3.34 13.87
N THR A 83 14.03 -2.33 13.41
CA THR A 83 13.05 -2.46 12.33
C THR A 83 13.73 -2.89 11.04
N HIS A 84 14.81 -2.24 10.61
CA HIS A 84 15.56 -2.61 9.39
C HIS A 84 16.16 -4.02 9.44
N ARG A 85 16.44 -4.55 10.63
CA ARG A 85 16.86 -5.95 10.80
C ARG A 85 15.68 -6.93 10.78
N ALA A 86 14.49 -6.46 11.12
CA ALA A 86 13.28 -7.28 11.17
C ALA A 86 12.54 -7.36 9.83
N ILE A 87 12.56 -6.27 9.07
CA ILE A 87 11.88 -6.18 7.77
C ILE A 87 12.89 -6.32 6.63
N HIS A 88 12.49 -7.01 5.57
CA HIS A 88 13.26 -7.05 4.33
C HIS A 88 12.57 -6.19 3.27
N LEU A 89 13.01 -4.94 3.14
CA LEU A 89 12.54 -4.04 2.08
C LEU A 89 13.01 -4.57 0.72
N GLN A 90 12.08 -5.06 -0.09
CA GLN A 90 12.38 -5.60 -1.43
C GLN A 90 12.38 -4.50 -2.50
N LYS A 91 11.41 -3.60 -2.39
CA LYS A 91 11.16 -2.50 -3.34
C LYS A 91 10.52 -1.34 -2.60
N ALA A 92 10.58 -0.16 -3.22
CA ALA A 92 9.78 0.98 -2.83
C ALA A 92 9.32 1.76 -4.07
N GLY A 93 8.35 2.67 -3.90
CA GLY A 93 7.90 3.54 -4.97
C GLY A 93 7.19 4.80 -4.49
N CYS A 94 7.19 5.83 -5.33
CA CYS A 94 6.53 7.11 -5.11
C CYS A 94 5.31 7.23 -6.03
N TYR A 95 4.17 7.62 -5.46
CA TYR A 95 2.89 7.63 -6.14
C TYR A 95 2.12 8.94 -5.92
N ASP A 96 1.51 9.43 -6.98
CA ASP A 96 0.50 10.48 -6.94
C ASP A 96 -0.84 9.91 -6.46
N GLU A 97 -1.51 10.69 -5.61
CA GLU A 97 -2.86 10.40 -5.13
C GLU A 97 -3.87 10.92 -6.16
N LEU A 98 -4.35 10.04 -7.05
CA LEU A 98 -5.40 10.40 -8.01
C LEU A 98 -6.77 10.51 -7.33
N LEU A 99 -6.97 9.72 -6.29
CA LEU A 99 -8.14 9.76 -5.42
C LEU A 99 -7.75 9.32 -4.01
N THR A 100 -8.19 10.09 -3.02
CA THR A 100 -8.13 9.74 -1.60
C THR A 100 -9.54 9.72 -1.04
N GLY A 101 -9.97 8.56 -0.57
CA GLY A 101 -11.27 8.32 0.04
C GLY A 101 -11.21 8.28 1.57
N PRO A 102 -12.13 7.55 2.21
CA PRO A 102 -12.10 7.38 3.67
C PRO A 102 -10.81 6.72 4.14
N LYS A 103 -10.36 7.08 5.36
CA LYS A 103 -9.22 6.43 6.02
C LYS A 103 -9.45 4.91 6.08
N ALA A 104 -8.38 4.15 5.85
CA ALA A 104 -8.41 2.70 5.92
C ALA A 104 -8.82 2.24 7.33
N ASP A 105 -9.92 1.50 7.44
CA ASP A 105 -10.35 0.90 8.70
C ASP A 105 -9.47 -0.31 9.01
N ARG A 106 -8.76 -0.26 10.14
CA ARG A 106 -7.81 -1.30 10.54
C ARG A 106 -8.47 -2.66 10.79
N GLU A 107 -9.80 -2.74 10.92
CA GLU A 107 -10.54 -4.00 11.04
C GLU A 107 -10.99 -4.57 9.69
N ALA A 108 -10.91 -3.80 8.60
CA ALA A 108 -11.40 -4.21 7.29
C ALA A 108 -10.58 -5.33 6.63
N LEU A 109 -11.18 -5.97 5.64
CA LEU A 109 -10.49 -6.74 4.62
C LEU A 109 -10.13 -5.77 3.48
N PHE A 110 -8.87 -5.79 3.06
CA PHE A 110 -8.42 -4.95 1.97
C PHE A 110 -8.27 -5.76 0.70
N TYR A 111 -8.74 -5.19 -0.41
CA TYR A 111 -8.52 -5.71 -1.74
C TYR A 111 -7.75 -4.67 -2.55
N ILE A 112 -6.56 -5.03 -2.99
CA ILE A 112 -5.69 -4.15 -3.76
C ILE A 112 -5.64 -4.66 -5.19
N GLU A 113 -6.02 -3.80 -6.12
CA GLU A 113 -5.97 -4.05 -7.55
C GLU A 113 -4.75 -3.32 -8.12
N TYR A 114 -3.91 -4.03 -8.88
CA TYR A 114 -2.77 -3.44 -9.59
C TYR A 114 -3.08 -3.42 -11.08
N PHE A 115 -2.91 -2.28 -11.75
CA PHE A 115 -3.20 -2.15 -13.18
C PHE A 115 -2.13 -1.34 -13.89
N ALA A 116 -1.97 -1.62 -15.18
CA ALA A 116 -1.01 -0.94 -16.02
C ALA A 116 -1.54 0.44 -16.42
N THR A 117 -0.75 1.49 -16.23
CA THR A 117 -1.03 2.81 -16.80
C THR A 117 -0.38 2.92 -18.16
N LYS A 118 -1.12 2.54 -19.21
CA LYS A 118 -0.71 2.85 -20.59
C LYS A 118 -0.71 4.37 -20.77
N ALA A 119 0.25 4.90 -21.53
CA ALA A 119 0.49 6.35 -21.68
C ALA A 119 -0.72 7.16 -22.20
N ALA A 120 -1.74 6.50 -22.76
CA ALA A 120 -2.93 7.15 -23.30
C ALA A 120 -4.01 7.51 -22.26
N VAL A 121 -3.90 7.06 -21.00
CA VAL A 121 -4.93 7.29 -19.97
C VAL A 121 -4.51 8.42 -19.04
N THR A 122 -5.36 9.44 -18.96
CA THR A 122 -5.18 10.58 -18.06
C THR A 122 -5.55 10.21 -16.62
N ASP A 123 -5.01 10.97 -15.67
CA ASP A 123 -5.30 10.80 -14.24
C ASP A 123 -6.79 11.02 -13.93
N ASP A 124 -7.42 12.00 -14.57
CA ASP A 124 -8.85 12.28 -14.44
C ASP A 124 -9.72 11.12 -14.92
N GLN A 125 -9.32 10.43 -16.00
CA GLN A 125 -10.03 9.25 -16.48
C GLN A 125 -9.94 8.09 -15.48
N ILE A 126 -8.76 7.87 -14.90
CA ILE A 126 -8.56 6.85 -13.86
C ILE A 126 -9.41 7.19 -12.63
N ALA A 127 -9.28 8.41 -12.09
CA ALA A 127 -10.03 8.84 -10.92
C ALA A 127 -11.55 8.77 -11.15
N SER A 128 -12.02 9.17 -12.33
CA SER A 128 -13.45 9.13 -12.70
C SER A 128 -13.98 7.71 -12.81
N HIS A 129 -13.21 6.80 -13.41
CA HIS A 129 -13.57 5.37 -13.50
C HIS A 129 -13.77 4.77 -12.10
N PHE A 130 -12.77 4.89 -11.24
CA PHE A 130 -12.83 4.31 -9.90
C PHE A 130 -13.89 4.99 -9.01
N ARG A 131 -14.11 6.31 -9.15
CA ARG A 131 -15.20 7.00 -8.46
C ARG A 131 -16.58 6.51 -8.92
N ALA A 132 -16.76 6.25 -10.22
CA ALA A 132 -18.00 5.68 -10.74
C ALA A 132 -18.24 4.26 -10.20
N ARG A 133 -17.18 3.43 -10.19
CA ARG A 133 -17.23 2.08 -9.62
C ARG A 133 -17.54 2.07 -8.13
N ALA A 134 -16.97 3.00 -7.35
CA ALA A 134 -17.30 3.12 -5.93
C ALA A 134 -18.79 3.41 -5.67
N LYS A 135 -19.45 4.16 -6.56
CA LYS A 135 -20.89 4.44 -6.46
C LYS A 135 -21.75 3.20 -6.73
N THR A 136 -21.31 2.29 -7.60
CA THR A 136 -22.05 1.06 -7.93
C THR A 136 -21.81 -0.07 -6.93
N HIS A 137 -20.82 0.07 -6.04
CA HIS A 137 -20.45 -0.96 -5.05
C HIS A 137 -20.38 -0.39 -3.63
N PRO A 138 -21.53 -0.05 -3.01
CA PRO A 138 -21.55 0.56 -1.68
C PRO A 138 -21.00 -0.34 -0.56
N ALA A 139 -20.85 -1.65 -0.81
CA ALA A 139 -20.22 -2.59 0.12
C ALA A 139 -18.68 -2.51 0.13
N ALA A 140 -18.07 -1.79 -0.82
CA ALA A 140 -16.63 -1.59 -0.91
C ALA A 140 -16.30 -0.10 -0.84
N ALA A 141 -15.50 0.29 0.14
CA ALA A 141 -15.01 1.67 0.27
C ALA A 141 -13.70 1.83 -0.49
N LEU A 142 -13.68 2.72 -1.49
CA LEU A 142 -12.46 3.08 -2.20
C LEU A 142 -11.59 3.98 -1.32
N ASN A 143 -10.47 3.48 -0.80
CA ASN A 143 -9.56 4.25 0.05
C ASN A 143 -8.58 5.08 -0.77
N PHE A 144 -7.97 4.48 -1.79
CA PHE A 144 -6.95 5.13 -2.60
C PHE A 144 -7.04 4.71 -4.06
N VAL A 145 -6.72 5.64 -4.95
CA VAL A 145 -6.31 5.34 -6.33
C VAL A 145 -5.00 6.06 -6.56
N LEU A 146 -3.97 5.29 -6.87
CA LEU A 146 -2.59 5.77 -6.92
C LEU A 146 -1.97 5.51 -8.30
N ARG A 147 -1.14 6.44 -8.76
CA ARG A 147 -0.33 6.29 -9.97
C ARG A 147 1.13 6.58 -9.66
N ARG A 148 2.01 5.68 -10.06
CA ARG A 148 3.46 5.82 -9.89
C ARG A 148 3.96 7.08 -10.60
N ILE A 149 4.79 7.83 -9.90
CA ILE A 149 5.49 9.00 -10.47
C ILE A 149 6.58 8.48 -11.42
N GLY A 150 6.34 8.62 -12.72
CA GLY A 150 7.25 8.13 -13.76
C GLY A 150 7.62 6.65 -13.61
N ARG A 151 8.90 6.38 -13.32
CA ARG A 151 9.45 5.03 -13.08
C ARG A 151 9.87 4.79 -11.62
N LEU A 152 9.48 5.65 -10.70
CA LEU A 152 9.84 5.58 -9.28
C LEU A 152 8.99 4.53 -8.55
N GLY A 153 9.15 3.25 -8.88
CA GLY A 153 8.39 2.16 -8.26
C GLY A 153 8.18 0.95 -9.17
N PRO A 154 7.73 -0.19 -8.62
CA PRO A 154 7.53 -1.42 -9.38
C PRO A 154 6.40 -1.31 -10.41
N ASP A 155 6.45 -2.14 -11.45
CA ASP A 155 5.27 -2.48 -12.24
C ASP A 155 4.41 -3.51 -11.48
N PRO A 156 3.07 -3.46 -11.57
CA PRO A 156 2.26 -2.48 -12.32
C PRO A 156 2.25 -1.08 -11.70
N GLY A 157 2.23 -0.05 -12.55
CA GLY A 157 2.45 1.35 -12.15
C GLY A 157 1.26 2.08 -11.54
N ALA A 158 0.10 1.44 -11.35
CA ALA A 158 -1.02 2.02 -10.63
C ALA A 158 -1.73 0.98 -9.79
N MET A 159 -2.44 1.47 -8.76
CA MET A 159 -3.20 0.60 -7.88
C MET A 159 -4.45 1.29 -7.33
N ALA A 160 -5.46 0.49 -7.00
CA ALA A 160 -6.63 0.91 -6.25
C ALA A 160 -6.74 0.06 -4.98
N VAL A 161 -7.00 0.71 -3.85
CA VAL A 161 -7.14 0.07 -2.54
C VAL A 161 -8.58 0.18 -2.10
N TRP A 162 -9.20 -0.97 -1.84
CA TRP A 162 -10.58 -1.09 -1.41
C TRP A 162 -10.67 -1.71 -0.02
N SER A 163 -11.52 -1.17 0.85
CA SER A 163 -11.89 -1.76 2.13
C SER A 163 -13.25 -2.44 2.00
N LEU A 164 -13.35 -3.67 2.48
CA LEU A 164 -14.58 -4.45 2.56
C LEU A 164 -14.69 -5.07 3.96
N THR A 165 -15.89 -5.46 4.38
CA THR A 165 -16.09 -6.06 5.71
C THR A 165 -15.37 -7.40 5.85
N ASP A 166 -15.51 -8.27 4.86
CA ASP A 166 -15.02 -9.65 4.89
C ASP A 166 -14.97 -10.27 3.47
N TYR A 167 -14.66 -11.57 3.41
CA TYR A 167 -14.57 -12.32 2.16
C TYR A 167 -15.94 -12.52 1.47
N VAL A 168 -17.04 -12.53 2.23
CA VAL A 168 -18.39 -12.66 1.67
C VAL A 168 -18.76 -11.36 0.94
N ALA A 169 -18.38 -10.21 1.48
CA ALA A 169 -18.51 -8.92 0.79
C ALA A 169 -17.57 -8.82 -0.44
N LEU A 170 -16.41 -9.47 -0.40
CA LEU A 170 -15.44 -9.50 -1.50
C LEU A 170 -15.89 -10.32 -2.70
N GLU A 171 -16.54 -11.45 -2.50
CA GLU A 171 -16.95 -12.33 -3.59
C GLU A 171 -17.73 -11.61 -4.71
N PRO A 172 -18.88 -10.93 -4.45
CA PRO A 172 -19.61 -10.22 -5.50
C PRO A 172 -18.80 -9.06 -6.08
N PHE A 173 -17.90 -8.44 -5.32
CA PHE A 173 -17.05 -7.35 -5.79
C PHE A 173 -15.99 -7.82 -6.80
N THR A 174 -15.45 -9.02 -6.62
CA THR A 174 -14.42 -9.61 -7.51
C THR A 174 -15.00 -10.31 -8.72
N ARG A 175 -16.27 -10.72 -8.67
CA ARG A 175 -16.99 -11.31 -9.80
C ARG A 175 -17.42 -10.29 -10.86
N ILE A 176 -17.23 -9.00 -10.59
CA ILE A 176 -17.52 -7.96 -11.57
C ILE A 176 -16.48 -8.02 -12.67
N ASP A 177 -16.98 -8.10 -13.89
CA ASP A 177 -16.17 -8.12 -15.07
C ASP A 177 -15.56 -6.73 -15.33
N LEU A 178 -14.22 -6.69 -15.36
CA LEU A 178 -13.41 -5.52 -15.70
C LEU A 178 -12.66 -5.73 -17.03
N ASP A 179 -13.10 -6.64 -17.90
CA ASP A 179 -12.37 -7.24 -19.04
C ASP A 179 -11.78 -6.26 -20.06
N THR A 180 -12.08 -4.96 -19.96
CA THR A 180 -11.53 -3.94 -20.85
C THR A 180 -10.36 -3.19 -20.23
N ASP A 181 -9.23 -3.23 -20.94
CA ASP A 181 -8.16 -2.25 -20.77
C ASP A 181 -8.75 -0.82 -20.90
N PRO A 182 -8.21 0.18 -20.19
CA PRO A 182 -6.98 0.15 -19.42
C PRO A 182 -7.16 -0.13 -17.92
N PHE A 183 -8.40 -0.34 -17.45
CA PHE A 183 -8.71 -0.41 -16.02
C PHE A 183 -8.75 -1.83 -15.47
N ARG A 184 -8.63 -2.83 -16.33
CA ARG A 184 -8.49 -4.23 -15.94
C ARG A 184 -7.26 -4.42 -15.04
N PRO A 185 -7.42 -4.93 -13.81
CA PRO A 185 -6.30 -5.31 -12.96
C PRO A 185 -5.46 -6.40 -13.65
N VAL A 186 -4.14 -6.25 -13.62
CA VAL A 186 -3.21 -7.29 -14.07
C VAL A 186 -2.79 -8.22 -12.93
N ASP A 187 -2.93 -7.75 -11.69
CA ASP A 187 -2.72 -8.53 -10.49
C ASP A 187 -3.60 -7.98 -9.37
N VAL A 188 -3.90 -8.81 -8.37
CA VAL A 188 -4.75 -8.44 -7.23
C VAL A 188 -4.27 -9.14 -5.97
N GLY A 189 -4.49 -8.54 -4.81
CA GLY A 189 -4.20 -9.20 -3.53
C GLY A 189 -5.23 -8.89 -2.46
N VAL A 190 -5.30 -9.79 -1.48
CA VAL A 190 -6.17 -9.67 -0.32
C VAL A 190 -5.32 -9.50 0.93
N TYR A 191 -5.60 -8.45 1.68
CA TYR A 191 -4.79 -8.02 2.81
C TYR A 191 -5.65 -7.76 4.04
N ARG A 192 -5.02 -7.81 5.21
CA ARG A 192 -5.52 -7.25 6.46
C ARG A 192 -4.57 -6.15 6.91
N TRP A 193 -4.99 -5.37 7.89
CA TRP A 193 -4.04 -4.49 8.57
C TRP A 193 -2.89 -5.32 9.14
N PHE A 194 -1.66 -4.80 9.07
CA PHE A 194 -0.48 -5.46 9.59
C PHE A 194 -0.67 -5.95 11.02
N GLY A 195 -0.29 -7.20 11.29
CA GLY A 195 -0.48 -7.89 12.55
C GLY A 195 -1.80 -8.67 12.66
N LYS A 196 -2.74 -8.46 11.73
CA LYS A 196 -4.05 -9.14 11.68
C LYS A 196 -4.19 -10.13 10.53
N GLU A 197 -3.21 -10.17 9.64
CA GLU A 197 -3.18 -11.14 8.54
C GLU A 197 -3.02 -12.58 9.05
N ILE A 198 -3.56 -13.52 8.28
CA ILE A 198 -3.34 -14.96 8.46
C ILE A 198 -2.30 -15.39 7.42
N LEU A 199 -1.19 -15.97 7.89
CA LEU A 199 -0.07 -16.41 7.06
C LEU A 199 -0.26 -17.74 6.36
#